data_AF-A0A839RIN6-F1
#
_entry.id   AF-A0A839RIN6-F1
#
_cell.length_a   1.000
_cell.length_b   1.000
_cell.length_c   1.000
_cell.angle_alpha   90.00
_cell.angle_beta   90.00
_cell.angle_gamma   90.00
#
_symmetry.space_group_name_H-M   'P 1'
#
loop_
_entity.id
_entity.type
_entity.pdbx_description
1 polymer ?
#
loop_
_entity_poly.entity_id
_entity_poly.type
_entity_poly.pdbx_seq_one_letter_code
_entity_poly.pdbx_strand_id
1 'polypeptide(L)'
;MSRRAYEVKVTREGRWWMVRVPELDELTQARRLSEVEQMARELIALANDSRISDVDVTVTVEVHGLRDVIGEAMHIRQVRE
;
A
#
# COMPACT_ATOMS: atom_id res chain seq x y z
N MET A 1 -6.76 24.25 -12.28
CA MET A 1 -5.73 24.06 -11.24
C MET A 1 -5.19 22.65 -11.40
N SER A 2 -3.88 22.46 -11.49
CA SER A 2 -3.27 21.12 -11.55
C SER A 2 -3.37 20.50 -10.16
N ARG A 3 -4.10 19.39 -10.03
CA ARG A 3 -4.27 18.68 -8.76
C ARG A 3 -3.06 17.76 -8.60
N ARG A 4 -2.19 18.05 -7.63
CA ARG A 4 -0.99 17.24 -7.36
C ARG A 4 -1.38 16.09 -6.44
N ALA A 5 -1.08 14.86 -6.85
CA ALA A 5 -1.33 13.66 -6.06
C ALA A 5 -0.13 13.36 -5.15
N TYR A 6 -0.41 12.84 -3.96
CA TYR A 6 0.61 12.36 -3.03
C TYR A 6 1.04 10.93 -3.40
N GLU A 7 2.33 10.65 -3.33
CA GLU A 7 2.84 9.28 -3.45
C GLU A 7 2.61 8.51 -2.14
N VAL A 8 2.07 7.30 -2.26
CA VAL A 8 1.84 6.39 -1.15
C VAL A 8 2.56 5.09 -1.42
N LYS A 9 3.44 4.70 -0.50
CA LYS A 9 4.20 3.44 -0.57
C LYS A 9 3.64 2.45 0.43
N VAL A 10 3.33 1.24 -0.05
CA VAL A 10 2.64 0.23 0.74
C VAL A 10 3.46 -1.03 0.81
N THR A 11 3.78 -1.49 2.01
CA THR A 11 4.48 -2.76 2.24
C THR A 11 3.63 -3.68 3.11
N ARG A 12 3.89 -5.00 3.05
CA ARG A 12 3.26 -5.97 3.94
C ARG A 12 4.18 -6.27 5.11
N GLU A 13 3.71 -6.03 6.33
CA GLU A 13 4.41 -6.40 7.56
C GLU A 13 3.52 -7.29 8.44
N GLY A 14 3.82 -8.58 8.45
CA GLY A 14 2.99 -9.60 9.09
C GLY A 14 1.53 -9.56 8.60
N ARG A 15 0.62 -9.15 9.48
CA ARG A 15 -0.83 -9.08 9.18
C ARG A 15 -1.32 -7.69 8.76
N TRP A 16 -0.42 -6.71 8.60
CA TRP A 16 -0.74 -5.32 8.33
C TRP A 16 -0.18 -4.87 7.00
N TRP A 17 -0.93 -4.02 6.31
CA TRP A 17 -0.41 -3.20 5.23
C TRP A 17 0.10 -1.91 5.84
N MET A 18 1.39 -1.64 5.72
CA MET A 18 2.01 -0.40 6.17
C MET A 18 1.86 0.61 5.04
N VAL A 19 1.33 1.79 5.34
CA VAL A 19 0.96 2.81 4.36
C VAL A 19 1.75 4.08 4.67
N ARG A 20 2.83 4.29 3.93
CA ARG A 20 3.76 5.43 4.12
C ARG A 20 3.47 6.52 3.10
N VAL A 21 3.47 7.77 3.56
CA VAL A 21 3.42 8.97 2.71
C VAL A 21 4.78 9.68 2.83
N PRO A 22 5.74 9.44 1.92
CA PRO A 22 7.12 9.91 2.10
C PRO A 22 7.26 11.43 2.17
N GLU A 23 6.45 12.18 1.43
CA GLU A 23 6.49 13.65 1.41
C GLU A 23 6.13 14.28 2.78
N LEU A 24 5.33 13.57 3.59
CA LEU A 24 4.93 14.01 4.94
C LEU A 24 5.77 13.37 6.05
N ASP A 25 6.62 12.39 5.72
CA ASP A 25 7.27 11.48 6.67
C ASP A 25 6.29 10.82 7.66
N GLU A 26 5.08 10.52 7.19
CA GLU A 26 4.01 9.92 8.00
C GLU A 26 3.70 8.47 7.60
N LEU A 27 3.15 7.73 8.56
CA LEU A 27 2.85 6.31 8.46
C LEU A 27 1.51 5.98 9.11
N THR A 28 0.69 5.21 8.40
CA THR A 28 -0.50 4.55 8.94
C THR A 28 -0.53 3.08 8.54
N GLN A 29 -1.59 2.36 8.91
CA GLN A 29 -1.73 0.93 8.62
C GLN A 29 -3.16 0.52 8.30
N ALA A 30 -3.30 -0.52 7.48
CA ALA A 30 -4.58 -1.11 7.09
C ALA A 30 -4.60 -2.63 7.32
N ARG A 31 -5.77 -3.22 7.59
CA ARG A 31 -5.92 -4.69 7.69
C ARG A 31 -6.00 -5.29 6.29
N ARG A 32 -6.69 -4.61 5.37
CA ARG A 32 -6.97 -5.06 4.01
C ARG A 32 -6.40 -4.07 2.99
N LEU A 33 -6.00 -4.58 1.83
CA LEU A 33 -5.44 -3.73 0.77
C LEU A 33 -6.47 -2.72 0.25
N SER A 34 -7.76 -3.08 0.27
CA SER A 34 -8.87 -2.19 -0.10
C SER A 34 -9.05 -0.98 0.82
N GLU A 35 -8.49 -1.00 2.03
CA GLU A 35 -8.58 0.10 2.99
C GLU A 35 -7.43 1.10 2.82
N VAL A 36 -6.36 0.72 2.12
CA VAL A 36 -5.11 1.49 2.03
C VAL A 36 -5.32 2.90 1.48
N GLU A 37 -6.10 3.05 0.41
CA GLU A 37 -6.35 4.35 -0.20
C GLU A 37 -7.07 5.29 0.79
N GLN A 38 -8.11 4.80 1.46
CA GLN A 38 -8.85 5.57 2.45
C GLN A 38 -7.95 5.98 3.62
N MET A 39 -7.17 5.04 4.17
CA MET A 39 -6.24 5.32 5.27
C MET A 39 -5.19 6.37 4.89
N ALA A 40 -4.65 6.31 3.67
CA ALA A 40 -3.68 7.29 3.19
C ALA A 40 -4.31 8.69 3.07
N ARG A 41 -5.51 8.79 2.50
CA ARG A 41 -6.20 10.08 2.34
C ARG A 41 -6.62 10.68 3.68
N GLU A 42 -7.04 9.88 4.64
CA GLU A 42 -7.32 10.31 6.02
C GLU A 42 -6.08 10.87 6.71
N LEU A 43 -4.94 10.17 6.62
CA LEU A 43 -3.66 10.62 7.16
C LEU A 43 -3.25 11.97 6.57
N ILE A 44 -3.24 12.09 5.24
CA ILE A 44 -2.86 13.33 4.53
C ILE A 44 -3.82 14.48 4.84
N ALA A 45 -5.12 14.20 4.93
CA ALA A 45 -6.12 15.20 5.26
C ALA A 45 -5.91 15.75 6.67
N LEU A 46 -5.66 14.85 7.64
CA LEU A 46 -5.36 15.21 9.01
C LEU A 46 -4.07 16.02 9.14
N ALA A 47 -2.99 15.57 8.49
CA ALA A 47 -1.69 16.23 8.51
C ALA A 47 -1.73 17.67 7.96
N ASN A 48 -2.57 17.90 6.95
CA ASN A 48 -2.67 19.19 6.26
C ASN A 48 -3.87 20.06 6.68
N ASP A 49 -4.64 19.63 7.70
CA ASP A 49 -5.90 20.28 8.12
C ASP A 49 -6.84 20.56 6.93
N SER A 50 -7.06 19.52 6.10
CA SER A 50 -7.82 19.61 4.85
C SER A 50 -8.92 18.55 4.77
N ARG A 51 -9.78 18.63 3.76
CA ARG A 51 -10.81 17.61 3.53
C ARG A 51 -10.24 16.44 2.75
N ILE A 52 -10.64 15.23 3.13
CA ILE A 52 -10.31 13.97 2.41
C ILE A 52 -10.69 14.05 0.92
N SER A 53 -11.80 14.71 0.59
CA SER A 53 -12.27 14.91 -0.80
C SER A 53 -11.31 15.70 -1.67
N ASP A 54 -10.40 16.46 -1.06
CA ASP A 54 -9.45 17.35 -1.72
C ASP A 54 -8.06 16.67 -1.88
N VAL A 55 -7.89 15.46 -1.32
CA VAL A 55 -6.67 14.66 -1.39
C VAL A 55 -6.76 13.65 -2.53
N ASP A 56 -5.79 13.69 -3.44
CA ASP A 56 -5.53 12.64 -4.43
C ASP A 56 -4.26 11.89 -4.07
N VAL A 57 -4.26 10.57 -4.30
CA VAL A 57 -3.12 9.69 -3.99
C VAL A 57 -2.78 8.80 -5.17
N THR A 58 -1.50 8.46 -5.30
CA THR A 58 -1.01 7.40 -6.19
C THR A 58 -0.38 6.32 -5.33
N VAL A 59 -1.00 5.14 -5.31
CA VAL A 59 -0.59 4.02 -4.44
C VAL A 59 0.33 3.06 -5.20
N THR A 60 1.51 2.82 -4.64
CA THR A 60 2.44 1.78 -5.09
C THR A 60 2.57 0.72 -4.00
N VAL A 61 2.32 -0.54 -4.37
CA VAL A 61 2.39 -1.68 -3.44
C VAL A 61 3.66 -2.48 -3.72
N GLU A 62 4.52 -2.58 -2.71
CA GLU A 62 5.74 -3.37 -2.73
C GLU A 62 5.50 -4.69 -1.98
N VAL A 63 5.47 -5.79 -2.74
CA VAL A 63 5.35 -7.14 -2.19
C VAL A 63 6.73 -7.79 -2.20
N HIS A 64 7.39 -7.81 -1.05
CA HIS A 64 8.60 -8.62 -0.86
C HIS A 64 8.20 -10.10 -0.82
N GLY A 65 8.81 -10.94 -1.67
CA GLY A 65 8.53 -12.39 -1.73
C GLY A 65 8.03 -12.93 -3.07
N LEU A 66 7.93 -12.11 -4.14
CA LEU A 66 7.57 -12.64 -5.47
C LEU A 66 8.56 -13.69 -6.00
N ARG A 67 9.80 -13.71 -5.48
CA ARG A 67 10.77 -14.77 -5.76
C ARG A 67 10.42 -16.11 -5.12
N ASP A 68 9.72 -16.14 -3.99
CA ASP A 68 9.40 -17.37 -3.27
C ASP A 68 8.18 -18.09 -3.88
N VAL A 69 7.23 -17.35 -4.44
CA VAL A 69 6.03 -17.93 -5.07
C VAL A 69 6.33 -18.57 -6.43
N ILE A 70 7.33 -18.06 -7.17
CA ILE A 70 7.75 -18.63 -8.45
C ILE A 70 8.52 -19.96 -8.24
N GLY A 71 9.18 -20.15 -7.09
CA GLY A 71 9.82 -21.41 -6.72
C GLY A 71 8.82 -22.52 -6.37
N GLU A 72 7.76 -22.19 -5.61
CA GLU A 72 6.78 -23.17 -5.12
C GLU A 72 5.81 -23.66 -6.21
N ALA A 73 5.49 -22.81 -7.18
CA ALA A 73 4.59 -23.16 -8.29
C ALA A 73 5.15 -24.28 -9.22
N MET A 74 6.46 -24.55 -9.17
CA MET A 74 7.10 -25.64 -9.92
C MET A 74 7.00 -27.01 -9.23
N HIS A 75 6.70 -27.09 -7.92
CA HIS A 75 6.71 -28.36 -7.19
C HIS A 75 5.37 -29.13 -7.23
N ILE A 76 4.25 -28.46 -7.52
CA ILE A 76 2.92 -29.10 -7.53
C ILE A 76 2.70 -29.98 -8.78
N ARG A 77 3.56 -29.90 -9.79
CA ARG A 77 3.40 -30.66 -11.05
C ARG A 77 4.02 -32.05 -11.07
N GLN A 78 4.80 -32.46 -10.06
CA GLN A 78 5.61 -33.69 -10.14
C GLN A 78 5.20 -34.83 -9.17
N VAL A 79 4.04 -34.75 -8.51
CA VAL A 79 3.54 -35.85 -7.63
C VAL A 79 2.33 -36.59 -8.25
N ARG A 80 2.27 -36.65 -9.58
CA ARG A 80 1.26 -37.46 -10.31
C ARG A 80 1.86 -38.23 -11.49
N GLU A 81 2.99 -38.87 -11.25
CA GLU A 81 3.40 -40.12 -11.91
C GLU A 81 3.71 -41.14 -10.82
#